data_AF-A0A8C5R907-F1
#
_entry.id   AF-A0A8C5R907-F1
#
_cell.length_a   1.000
_cell.length_b   1.000
_cell.length_c   1.000
_cell.angle_alpha   90.00
_cell.angle_beta   90.00
_cell.angle_gamma   90.00
#
_symmetry.space_group_name_H-M   'P 1'
#
loop_
_entity.id
_entity.type
_entity.pdbx_description
1 polymer ?
#
loop_
_entity_poly.entity_id
_entity_poly.type
_entity_poly.pdbx_seq_one_letter_code
_entity_poly.pdbx_strand_id
1 'polypeptide(L)'
;MKMLILGCLVLLLTVTPRYSAAPADPAPSCSVNRTDTIQFLPFKSAYKLDDIVESFCLEGYSLQGAKRSRCSSNGWEPALPTCEAPKCDRLPEIENGDVRGFSRYYYPSTQRLNSRIPYSCKGGYLTDRKMEHGDTRCTENGWSPKPKCTRFCLFFRAFVRNGRLRRFERDYLSGEKVDFTCNAGYLTPEGKSHGEMECLPDGGFTEAKCSPSVCPPPPGIDNGYHVAKLKAEYVHLDNMQYACNQGYNLEKGINQTVCRETQWKSIPVCRKAGARCSKPPAVQFGDFLGPNQQNYTSGFNLEYKCPEYYILVGNQRVTCKDGVWDEPPICLEPCTAKEKDMKEYNIRFKWTDANKLYSKHDEQFLFDCVEGFEITDSSLLRVKCNKGVIPYPKCNRIGSCLLLEETMKKQNIYLDRSSAIQDGEKVTFACIKGMIPENTLEGTCKMRVLNYPRCITATSCRLDQNQINIRNLELDLARNSEGYYGDGEDVHFVCKEGFRSVTGSVVGTCENTDLTYPTCIPERSCVLDHSALESKKLQQTPKYYYEDGESVTFICKPGFNALNQMTRKCEKKRLTYPRCG
;
A
#
# COMPACT_ATOMS: atom_id res chain seq x y z
N MET A 1 -101.21 25.62 -30.90
CA MET A 1 -102.45 26.33 -30.54
C MET A 1 -102.07 27.56 -29.73
N LYS A 2 -102.38 28.76 -30.25
CA LYS A 2 -102.69 30.06 -29.59
C LYS A 2 -101.81 30.52 -28.40
N MET A 3 -101.03 31.61 -28.57
CA MET A 3 -101.37 33.03 -28.21
C MET A 3 -101.13 33.30 -26.70
N LEU A 4 -100.71 34.46 -26.16
CA LEU A 4 -100.51 35.88 -26.53
C LEU A 4 -99.55 36.46 -25.44
N ILE A 5 -98.51 37.25 -25.73
CA ILE A 5 -98.39 38.73 -25.80
C ILE A 5 -98.78 39.54 -24.53
N LEU A 6 -97.95 40.56 -24.27
CA LEU A 6 -98.08 41.80 -23.46
C LEU A 6 -97.51 41.72 -22.04
N GLY A 7 -96.73 42.69 -21.54
CA GLY A 7 -96.37 44.01 -22.05
C GLY A 7 -95.97 44.91 -20.86
N CYS A 8 -94.87 45.65 -21.06
CA CYS A 8 -94.41 46.90 -20.44
C CYS A 8 -94.73 47.33 -18.99
N LEU A 9 -93.62 47.69 -18.31
CA LEU A 9 -93.32 48.88 -17.47
C LEU A 9 -94.33 49.33 -16.40
N VAL A 10 -93.80 49.59 -15.19
CA VAL A 10 -93.65 50.94 -14.62
C VAL A 10 -92.79 50.87 -13.33
N LEU A 11 -91.78 51.74 -13.27
CA LEU A 11 -90.96 52.06 -12.09
C LEU A 11 -91.76 52.89 -11.08
N LEU A 12 -91.68 52.56 -9.79
CA LEU A 12 -91.76 53.54 -8.69
C LEU A 12 -90.88 53.08 -7.52
N LEU A 13 -89.95 53.95 -7.13
CA LEU A 13 -89.00 53.82 -6.04
C LEU A 13 -89.70 53.90 -4.67
N THR A 14 -89.22 53.17 -3.67
CA THR A 14 -88.87 53.72 -2.34
C THR A 14 -88.09 52.68 -1.52
N VAL A 15 -86.98 53.15 -0.96
CA VAL A 15 -85.97 52.39 -0.21
C VAL A 15 -86.33 52.37 1.28
N THR A 16 -86.21 51.22 1.93
CA THR A 16 -85.89 51.14 3.37
C THR A 16 -84.76 50.11 3.58
N PRO A 17 -83.82 50.36 4.51
CA PRO A 17 -82.54 49.68 4.53
C PRO A 17 -82.62 48.35 5.27
N ARG A 18 -82.06 47.30 4.68
CA ARG A 18 -81.66 46.10 5.42
C ARG A 18 -80.21 45.76 5.08
N TYR A 19 -79.38 45.98 6.10
CA TYR A 19 -78.06 45.38 6.25
C TYR A 19 -78.11 43.91 5.86
N SER A 20 -77.38 43.55 4.81
CA SER A 20 -76.93 42.18 4.55
C SER A 20 -75.41 42.22 4.65
N ALA A 21 -74.89 41.44 5.61
CA ALA A 21 -73.48 41.33 5.90
C ALA A 21 -72.68 40.97 4.64
N ALA A 22 -71.56 41.66 4.44
CA ALA A 22 -70.56 41.26 3.46
C ALA A 22 -70.04 39.85 3.80
N PRO A 23 -69.73 39.01 2.81
CA PRO A 23 -69.02 37.76 3.06
C PRO A 23 -67.67 38.08 3.71
N ALA A 24 -67.35 37.38 4.80
CA ALA A 24 -66.05 37.48 5.45
C ALA A 24 -64.94 37.07 4.47
N ASP A 25 -63.91 37.91 4.33
CA ASP A 25 -62.69 37.56 3.60
C ASP A 25 -62.08 36.27 4.17
N PRO A 26 -61.61 35.33 3.32
CA PRO A 26 -60.97 34.12 3.81
C PRO A 26 -59.65 34.48 4.53
N ALA A 27 -59.43 33.89 5.70
CA ALA A 27 -58.20 34.05 6.46
C ALA A 27 -56.95 33.70 5.61
N PRO A 28 -55.79 34.38 5.81
CA PRO A 28 -54.57 34.08 5.08
C PRO A 28 -54.19 32.61 5.30
N SER A 29 -54.08 31.86 4.21
CA SER A 29 -53.71 30.44 4.24
C SER A 29 -52.62 30.16 3.22
N CYS A 30 -51.54 29.52 3.67
CA CYS A 30 -50.46 29.08 2.79
C CYS A 30 -50.74 27.66 2.29
N SER A 31 -50.27 27.34 1.09
CA SER A 31 -50.40 26.03 0.47
C SER A 31 -49.03 25.50 0.03
N VAL A 32 -48.90 24.18 -0.02
CA VAL A 32 -47.74 23.48 -0.58
C VAL A 32 -48.23 22.52 -1.66
N ASN A 33 -47.49 22.41 -2.75
CA ASN A 33 -47.80 21.46 -3.82
C ASN A 33 -46.99 20.19 -3.62
N ARG A 34 -47.63 19.02 -3.80
CA ARG A 34 -46.91 17.74 -3.84
C ARG A 34 -46.19 17.64 -5.19
N THR A 35 -44.88 17.46 -5.17
CA THR A 35 -44.09 17.10 -6.35
C THR A 35 -43.41 15.76 -6.13
N ASP A 36 -42.93 15.15 -7.22
CA ASP A 36 -42.15 13.90 -7.17
C ASP A 36 -40.68 14.13 -6.78
N THR A 37 -40.33 15.33 -6.30
CA THR A 37 -38.96 15.72 -5.94
C THR A 37 -38.79 16.23 -4.52
N ILE A 38 -39.84 16.79 -3.90
CA ILE A 38 -39.80 17.40 -2.56
C ILE A 38 -40.95 16.95 -1.66
N GLN A 39 -40.64 16.70 -0.39
CA GLN A 39 -41.59 16.35 0.66
C GLN A 39 -41.64 17.43 1.73
N PHE A 40 -42.85 17.76 2.20
CA PHE A 40 -43.08 18.73 3.28
C PHE A 40 -43.68 18.03 4.50
N LEU A 41 -43.10 18.25 5.69
CA LEU A 41 -43.55 17.66 6.95
C LEU A 41 -43.88 18.76 7.99
N PRO A 42 -45.08 18.74 8.62
CA PRO A 42 -46.23 17.89 8.30
C PRO A 42 -46.93 18.34 7.00
N PHE A 43 -47.44 17.40 6.19
CA PHE A 43 -48.22 17.72 4.99
C PHE A 43 -49.68 18.04 5.34
N LYS A 44 -50.16 19.23 5.00
CA LYS A 44 -51.55 19.68 5.15
C LYS A 44 -52.05 20.24 3.82
N SER A 45 -53.35 20.14 3.56
CA SER A 45 -53.98 20.75 2.38
C SER A 45 -54.05 22.29 2.45
N ALA A 46 -54.00 22.86 3.67
CA ALA A 46 -53.87 24.29 3.92
C ALA A 46 -53.20 24.52 5.28
N TYR A 47 -52.39 25.59 5.37
CA TYR A 47 -51.62 25.96 6.55
C TYR A 47 -52.10 27.31 7.08
N LYS A 48 -52.22 27.41 8.40
CA LYS A 48 -52.61 28.66 9.08
C LYS A 48 -51.38 29.52 9.33
N LEU A 49 -51.60 30.80 9.62
CA LEU A 49 -50.55 31.71 10.06
C LEU A 49 -49.73 31.07 11.20
N ASP A 50 -48.41 31.20 11.15
CA ASP A 50 -47.40 30.59 12.02
C ASP A 50 -47.20 29.07 11.92
N ASP A 51 -47.93 28.34 11.07
CA ASP A 51 -47.58 26.95 10.78
C ASP A 51 -46.18 26.87 10.12
N ILE A 52 -45.41 25.85 10.50
CA ILE A 52 -44.06 25.60 9.97
C ILE A 52 -44.04 24.28 9.21
N VAL A 53 -43.37 24.28 8.06
CA VAL A 53 -43.04 23.06 7.31
C VAL A 53 -41.54 22.85 7.23
N GLU A 54 -41.12 21.60 7.40
CA GLU A 54 -39.79 21.14 7.05
C GLU A 54 -39.79 20.48 5.68
N SER A 55 -38.84 20.87 4.84
CA SER A 55 -38.71 20.40 3.48
C SER A 55 -37.58 19.38 3.37
N PHE A 56 -37.87 18.25 2.71
CA PHE A 56 -36.92 17.16 2.47
C PHE A 56 -36.94 16.80 0.99
N CYS A 57 -35.78 16.78 0.34
CA CYS A 57 -35.70 16.26 -1.01
C CYS A 57 -35.79 14.74 -1.01
N LEU A 58 -36.48 14.20 -2.01
CA LEU A 58 -36.48 12.77 -2.29
C LEU A 58 -35.08 12.28 -2.66
N GLU A 59 -34.84 10.98 -2.46
CA GLU A 59 -33.53 10.36 -2.66
C GLU A 59 -32.98 10.65 -4.07
N GLY A 60 -31.84 11.35 -4.13
CA GLY A 60 -31.16 11.70 -5.38
C GLY A 60 -31.21 13.19 -5.77
N TYR A 61 -31.96 14.02 -5.03
CA TYR A 61 -32.05 15.47 -5.24
C TYR A 61 -31.42 16.26 -4.07
N SER A 62 -30.89 17.46 -4.34
CA SER A 62 -30.33 18.35 -3.31
C SER A 62 -31.20 19.58 -3.06
N LEU A 63 -31.32 19.99 -1.80
CA LEU A 63 -32.23 21.05 -1.35
C LEU A 63 -31.60 22.43 -1.59
N GLN A 64 -32.20 23.23 -2.45
CA GLN A 64 -31.82 24.61 -2.72
C GLN A 64 -32.77 25.57 -1.98
N GLY A 65 -32.26 26.20 -0.93
CA GLY A 65 -33.02 27.13 -0.09
C GLY A 65 -33.13 26.69 1.36
N ALA A 66 -34.05 27.30 2.10
CA ALA A 66 -34.18 27.07 3.53
C ALA A 66 -34.95 25.77 3.83
N LYS A 67 -34.38 24.92 4.69
CA LYS A 67 -35.02 23.68 5.14
C LYS A 67 -36.36 23.90 5.85
N ARG A 68 -36.55 25.05 6.52
CA ARG A 68 -37.74 25.39 7.29
C ARG A 68 -38.36 26.68 6.75
N SER A 69 -39.68 26.65 6.55
CA SER A 69 -40.47 27.81 6.13
C SER A 69 -41.69 27.97 7.04
N ARG A 70 -42.03 29.21 7.39
CA ARG A 70 -43.19 29.58 8.22
C ARG A 70 -44.25 30.25 7.35
N CYS A 71 -45.52 29.92 7.56
CA CYS A 71 -46.62 30.60 6.90
C CYS A 71 -46.85 31.99 7.54
N SER A 72 -46.66 33.03 6.74
CA SER A 72 -46.88 34.46 7.06
C SER A 72 -48.13 34.97 6.34
N SER A 73 -48.56 36.21 6.66
CA SER A 73 -49.67 36.87 5.96
C SER A 73 -49.40 37.07 4.47
N ASN A 74 -48.11 37.07 4.08
CA ASN A 74 -47.64 37.29 2.71
C ASN A 74 -47.18 35.99 2.00
N GLY A 75 -47.42 34.81 2.61
CA GLY A 75 -46.98 33.52 2.07
C GLY A 75 -45.89 32.86 2.91
N TRP A 76 -45.12 31.94 2.32
CA TRP A 76 -44.05 31.22 3.03
C TRP A 76 -42.80 32.07 3.21
N GLU A 77 -42.33 32.19 4.46
CA GLU A 77 -41.14 32.95 4.82
C GLU A 77 -40.16 32.09 5.65
N PRO A 78 -38.91 31.90 5.18
CA PRO A 78 -38.43 32.13 3.82
C PRO A 78 -39.19 31.29 2.78
N ALA A 79 -39.13 31.68 1.51
CA ALA A 79 -39.79 30.97 0.41
C ALA A 79 -39.43 29.48 0.41
N LEU A 80 -40.38 28.63 0.00
CA LEU A 80 -40.19 27.18 -0.01
C LEU A 80 -38.98 26.81 -0.91
N PRO A 81 -38.13 25.88 -0.44
CA PRO A 81 -36.96 25.46 -1.20
C PRO A 81 -37.34 24.63 -2.43
N THR A 82 -36.44 24.56 -3.40
CA THR A 82 -36.55 23.66 -4.56
C THR A 82 -35.60 22.48 -4.40
N CYS A 83 -35.89 21.38 -5.08
CA CYS A 83 -34.99 20.21 -5.15
C CYS A 83 -34.42 20.12 -6.56
N GLU A 84 -33.11 20.29 -6.71
CA GLU A 84 -32.43 20.24 -8.01
C GLU A 84 -31.75 18.88 -8.23
N ALA A 85 -31.74 18.44 -9.49
CA ALA A 85 -31.03 17.24 -9.93
C ALA A 85 -29.52 17.54 -10.03
N PRO A 86 -28.64 16.56 -9.78
CA PRO A 86 -27.20 16.74 -9.89
C PRO A 86 -26.74 16.88 -11.36
N LYS A 87 -25.60 17.54 -11.60
CA LYS A 87 -25.03 17.80 -12.95
C LYS A 87 -24.48 16.56 -13.68
N CYS A 88 -24.92 15.35 -13.32
CA CYS A 88 -24.43 14.07 -13.83
C CYS A 88 -25.35 13.46 -14.89
N ASP A 89 -26.24 14.25 -15.50
CA ASP A 89 -27.23 13.79 -16.47
C ASP A 89 -26.62 13.08 -17.69
N ARG A 90 -25.33 13.35 -17.97
CA ARG A 90 -24.53 12.67 -18.99
C ARG A 90 -23.48 11.78 -18.34
N LEU A 91 -23.24 10.62 -18.98
CA LEU A 91 -22.09 9.76 -18.66
C LEU A 91 -20.79 10.57 -18.74
N PRO A 92 -19.81 10.29 -17.87
CA PRO A 92 -18.52 10.96 -17.94
C PRO A 92 -17.82 10.61 -19.25
N GLU A 93 -17.29 11.62 -19.94
CA GLU A 93 -16.37 11.40 -21.05
C GLU A 93 -14.99 11.01 -20.48
N ILE A 94 -14.48 9.85 -20.89
CA ILE A 94 -13.23 9.28 -20.39
C ILE A 94 -12.28 9.13 -21.57
N GLU A 95 -11.28 10.00 -21.64
CA GLU A 95 -10.24 9.87 -22.66
C GLU A 95 -9.44 8.59 -22.40
N ASN A 96 -9.24 7.77 -23.44
CA ASN A 96 -8.56 6.48 -23.34
C ASN A 96 -9.16 5.50 -22.32
N GLY A 97 -10.47 5.61 -22.07
CA GLY A 97 -11.22 4.67 -21.25
C GLY A 97 -12.67 4.54 -21.72
N ASP A 98 -13.39 3.62 -21.10
CA ASP A 98 -14.78 3.31 -21.40
C ASP A 98 -15.53 2.98 -20.10
N VAL A 99 -16.80 3.37 -20.01
CA VAL A 99 -17.67 3.02 -18.88
C VAL A 99 -18.01 1.52 -18.94
N ARG A 100 -17.89 0.79 -17.83
CA ARG A 100 -18.21 -0.65 -17.75
C ARG A 100 -19.67 -0.90 -17.33
N GLY A 101 -20.27 -1.97 -17.85
CA GLY A 101 -21.51 -2.55 -17.33
C GLY A 101 -22.83 -1.95 -17.83
N PHE A 102 -22.82 -1.04 -18.81
CA PHE A 102 -24.05 -0.43 -19.34
C PHE A 102 -24.17 -0.62 -20.85
N SER A 103 -25.21 -1.34 -21.27
CA SER A 103 -25.66 -1.35 -22.68
C SER A 103 -26.28 0.01 -23.01
N ARG A 104 -25.97 0.56 -24.19
CA ARG A 104 -26.54 1.81 -24.74
C ARG A 104 -28.08 1.83 -24.74
N TYR A 105 -28.74 0.68 -24.55
CA TYR A 105 -30.19 0.49 -24.59
C TYR A 105 -30.92 0.47 -23.23
N TYR A 106 -30.22 0.52 -22.08
CA TYR A 106 -30.84 0.49 -20.75
C TYR A 106 -30.27 1.59 -19.85
N TYR A 107 -30.51 2.85 -20.23
CA TYR A 107 -30.08 4.02 -19.45
C TYR A 107 -31.28 4.66 -18.75
N PRO A 108 -31.37 4.66 -17.41
CA PRO A 108 -32.32 5.51 -16.70
C PRO A 108 -31.95 6.97 -16.98
N SER A 109 -32.93 7.76 -17.42
CA SER A 109 -32.76 9.14 -17.89
C SER A 109 -32.33 10.16 -16.82
N THR A 110 -32.07 9.75 -15.58
CA THR A 110 -31.68 10.63 -14.47
C THR A 110 -30.69 9.93 -13.53
N GLN A 111 -29.41 10.33 -13.56
CA GLN A 111 -28.41 9.82 -12.61
C GLN A 111 -28.61 10.49 -11.25
N ARG A 112 -28.79 9.68 -10.21
CA ARG A 112 -29.05 10.18 -8.85
C ARG A 112 -27.76 10.63 -8.18
N LEU A 113 -27.84 11.59 -7.26
CA LEU A 113 -26.72 11.95 -6.39
C LEU A 113 -26.19 10.69 -5.68
N ASN A 114 -24.87 10.54 -5.57
CA ASN A 114 -24.15 9.37 -5.08
C ASN A 114 -24.14 8.11 -5.97
N SER A 115 -24.72 8.16 -7.18
CA SER A 115 -24.59 7.06 -8.14
C SER A 115 -23.11 6.80 -8.46
N ARG A 116 -22.68 5.54 -8.40
CA ARG A 116 -21.31 5.12 -8.75
C ARG A 116 -21.29 4.47 -10.13
N ILE A 117 -20.34 4.88 -10.96
CA ILE A 117 -20.14 4.33 -12.29
C ILE A 117 -18.72 3.75 -12.38
N PRO A 118 -18.57 2.44 -12.65
CA PRO A 118 -17.28 1.85 -12.94
C PRO A 118 -16.84 2.18 -14.36
N TYR A 119 -15.54 2.37 -14.55
CA TYR A 119 -14.91 2.56 -15.84
C TYR A 119 -13.63 1.74 -15.96
N SER A 120 -13.23 1.46 -17.19
CA SER A 120 -12.00 0.76 -17.54
C SER A 120 -11.15 1.62 -18.45
N CYS A 121 -9.85 1.64 -18.22
CA CYS A 121 -8.89 2.23 -19.15
C CYS A 121 -8.60 1.27 -20.31
N LYS A 122 -8.33 1.84 -21.48
CA LYS A 122 -7.89 1.09 -22.67
C LYS A 122 -6.47 0.57 -22.46
N GLY A 123 -6.11 -0.47 -23.20
CA GLY A 123 -4.77 -1.08 -23.11
C GLY A 123 -3.64 -0.04 -23.24
N GLY A 124 -2.68 -0.08 -22.32
CA GLY A 124 -1.59 0.90 -22.26
C GLY A 124 -1.91 2.18 -21.46
N TYR A 125 -3.05 2.24 -20.78
CA TYR A 125 -3.45 3.32 -19.88
C TYR A 125 -3.92 2.77 -18.53
N LEU A 126 -3.67 3.52 -17.46
CA LEU A 126 -4.06 3.20 -16.09
C LEU A 126 -4.69 4.42 -15.40
N THR A 127 -5.47 4.18 -14.35
CA THR A 127 -5.95 5.23 -13.46
C THR A 127 -4.81 5.90 -12.69
N ASP A 128 -5.07 7.03 -12.03
CA ASP A 128 -4.10 7.69 -11.14
C ASP A 128 -3.63 6.78 -9.99
N ARG A 129 -4.38 5.69 -9.70
CA ARG A 129 -4.01 4.66 -8.72
C ARG A 129 -3.24 3.48 -9.33
N LYS A 130 -2.81 3.60 -10.60
CA LYS A 130 -2.11 2.55 -11.37
C LYS A 130 -2.94 1.25 -11.49
N MET A 131 -4.24 1.39 -11.77
CA MET A 131 -5.17 0.26 -11.97
C MET A 131 -5.83 0.34 -13.35
N GLU A 132 -6.20 -0.81 -13.94
CA GLU A 132 -6.91 -0.85 -15.24
C GLU A 132 -8.37 -0.39 -15.14
N HIS A 133 -8.92 -0.37 -13.92
CA HIS A 133 -10.31 -0.02 -13.64
C HIS A 133 -10.37 1.01 -12.52
N GLY A 134 -11.44 1.80 -12.52
CA GLY A 134 -11.75 2.74 -11.46
C GLY A 134 -13.24 2.99 -11.35
N ASP A 135 -13.63 3.74 -10.33
CA ASP A 135 -15.00 4.20 -10.15
C ASP A 135 -15.04 5.72 -10.00
N THR A 136 -16.13 6.31 -10.46
CA THR A 136 -16.45 7.72 -10.22
C THR A 136 -17.85 7.84 -9.67
N ARG A 137 -18.06 8.81 -8.78
CA ARG A 137 -19.34 9.02 -8.10
C ARG A 137 -19.94 10.34 -8.52
N CYS A 138 -21.25 10.34 -8.74
CA CYS A 138 -21.99 11.57 -8.97
C CYS A 138 -22.07 12.39 -7.69
N THR A 139 -21.56 13.63 -7.75
CA THR A 139 -21.67 14.63 -6.68
C THR A 139 -22.51 15.81 -7.16
N GLU A 140 -22.82 16.76 -6.27
CA GLU A 140 -23.54 17.99 -6.63
C GLU A 140 -22.82 18.79 -7.74
N ASN A 141 -21.50 18.65 -7.82
CA ASN A 141 -20.62 19.32 -8.78
C ASN A 141 -20.26 18.45 -10.01
N GLY A 142 -20.88 17.28 -10.17
CA GLY A 142 -20.59 16.34 -11.26
C GLY A 142 -19.79 15.10 -10.80
N TRP A 143 -19.20 14.38 -11.76
CA TRP A 143 -18.45 13.15 -11.52
C TRP A 143 -17.14 13.39 -10.76
N SER A 144 -17.00 12.77 -9.59
CA SER A 144 -15.81 12.90 -8.73
C SER A 144 -15.42 11.55 -8.09
N PRO A 145 -14.13 11.16 -8.13
CA PRO A 145 -13.03 11.85 -8.82
C PRO A 145 -13.26 11.86 -10.33
N LYS A 146 -12.77 12.89 -11.03
CA LYS A 146 -12.89 12.95 -12.49
C LYS A 146 -12.14 11.75 -13.08
N PRO A 147 -12.81 10.85 -13.82
CA PRO A 147 -12.17 9.66 -14.35
C PRO A 147 -11.06 10.06 -15.32
N LYS A 148 -9.88 9.48 -15.12
CA LYS A 148 -8.67 9.80 -15.85
C LYS A 148 -7.87 8.54 -16.11
N CYS A 149 -7.54 8.31 -17.37
CA CYS A 149 -6.68 7.22 -17.81
C CYS A 149 -5.39 7.81 -18.37
N THR A 150 -4.30 7.60 -17.64
CA THR A 150 -2.96 8.11 -17.97
C THR A 150 -2.15 6.98 -18.59
N ARG A 151 -1.46 7.27 -19.70
CA ARG A 151 -0.56 6.31 -20.36
C ARG A 151 0.51 5.85 -19.37
N PHE A 152 0.90 4.58 -19.44
CA PHE A 152 1.97 4.06 -18.57
C PHE A 152 3.12 3.43 -19.36
N CYS A 153 4.29 3.41 -18.74
CA CYS A 153 5.49 2.75 -19.19
C CYS A 153 5.73 1.50 -18.36
N LEU A 154 5.98 0.39 -19.05
CA LEU A 154 6.22 -0.91 -18.44
C LEU A 154 7.59 -0.93 -17.77
N PHE A 155 7.68 -1.31 -16.49
CA PHE A 155 8.95 -1.28 -15.76
C PHE A 155 10.07 -2.09 -16.43
N PHE A 156 9.74 -3.21 -17.10
CA PHE A 156 10.76 -4.03 -17.76
C PHE A 156 11.38 -3.36 -19.00
N ARG A 157 10.77 -2.27 -19.49
CA ARG A 157 11.35 -1.42 -20.55
C ARG A 157 12.25 -0.32 -20.00
N ALA A 158 12.31 -0.14 -18.69
CA ALA A 158 13.21 0.79 -18.00
C ALA A 158 14.65 0.23 -17.97
N PHE A 159 15.31 0.22 -19.13
CA PHE A 159 16.67 -0.31 -19.26
C PHE A 159 17.71 0.82 -19.27
N VAL A 160 18.71 0.71 -18.39
CA VAL A 160 19.84 1.64 -18.31
C VAL A 160 21.11 0.90 -18.70
N ARG A 161 21.66 1.21 -19.88
CA ARG A 161 22.93 0.61 -20.32
C ARG A 161 24.07 1.11 -19.43
N ASN A 162 24.92 0.21 -18.94
CA ASN A 162 26.01 0.53 -18.01
C ASN A 162 25.55 1.24 -16.72
N GLY A 163 24.33 0.95 -16.28
CA GLY A 163 23.78 1.43 -15.02
C GLY A 163 22.69 0.49 -14.50
N ARG A 164 22.01 0.93 -13.46
CA ARG A 164 20.91 0.21 -12.81
C ARG A 164 19.89 1.18 -12.22
N LEU A 165 18.63 0.76 -12.16
CA LEU A 165 17.59 1.51 -11.45
C LEU A 165 17.84 1.44 -9.93
N ARG A 166 17.51 2.51 -9.20
CA ARG A 166 17.61 2.54 -7.73
C ARG A 166 16.43 1.88 -7.03
N ARG A 167 15.24 1.92 -7.64
CA ARG A 167 13.99 1.41 -7.09
C ARG A 167 13.19 0.73 -8.21
N PHE A 168 12.61 -0.42 -7.90
CA PHE A 168 11.69 -1.12 -8.79
C PHE A 168 10.25 -0.79 -8.36
N GLU A 169 9.48 -0.18 -9.26
CA GLU A 169 8.03 -0.11 -9.16
C GLU A 169 7.40 -0.99 -10.25
N ARG A 170 6.11 -1.33 -10.12
CA ARG A 170 5.42 -2.16 -11.12
C ARG A 170 5.30 -1.45 -12.47
N ASP A 171 4.79 -0.23 -12.50
CA ASP A 171 4.56 0.55 -13.73
C ASP A 171 4.67 2.04 -13.43
N TYR A 172 5.08 2.83 -14.43
CA TYR A 172 5.27 4.27 -14.29
C TYR A 172 4.23 5.01 -15.12
N LEU A 173 3.49 5.95 -14.52
CA LEU A 173 2.57 6.81 -15.27
C LEU A 173 3.37 7.85 -16.07
N SER A 174 2.85 8.26 -17.22
CA SER A 174 3.45 9.32 -18.03
C SER A 174 3.73 10.57 -17.18
N GLY A 175 4.95 11.09 -17.26
CA GLY A 175 5.48 12.20 -16.46
C GLY A 175 6.15 11.77 -15.15
N GLU A 176 6.04 10.51 -14.73
CA GLU A 176 6.79 10.01 -13.57
C GLU A 176 8.28 9.84 -13.92
N LYS A 177 9.13 10.21 -12.96
CA LYS A 177 10.59 10.09 -13.06
C LYS A 177 11.09 8.84 -12.34
N VAL A 178 12.12 8.23 -12.89
CA VAL A 178 12.76 7.02 -12.37
C VAL A 178 14.24 7.28 -12.18
N ASP A 179 14.70 7.08 -10.94
CA ASP A 179 16.11 7.25 -10.60
C ASP A 179 16.94 6.05 -11.03
N PHE A 180 18.08 6.33 -11.65
CA PHE A 180 19.10 5.35 -11.95
C PHE A 180 20.48 5.78 -11.44
N THR A 181 21.38 4.81 -11.39
CA THR A 181 22.78 4.99 -11.02
C THR A 181 23.65 4.32 -12.07
N CYS A 182 24.66 5.02 -12.57
CA CYS A 182 25.63 4.45 -13.49
C CYS A 182 26.56 3.47 -12.74
N ASN A 183 27.03 2.46 -13.45
CA ASN A 183 28.01 1.52 -12.91
C ASN A 183 29.34 2.23 -12.67
N ALA A 184 30.21 1.66 -11.83
CA ALA A 184 31.53 2.20 -11.59
C ALA A 184 32.30 2.38 -12.90
N GLY A 185 32.88 3.56 -13.09
CA GLY A 185 33.56 3.93 -14.34
C GLY A 185 32.65 4.44 -15.45
N TYR A 186 31.38 4.73 -15.16
CA TYR A 186 30.45 5.38 -16.07
C TYR A 186 29.79 6.57 -15.39
N LEU A 187 29.56 7.64 -16.16
CA LEU A 187 28.91 8.87 -15.70
C LEU A 187 27.83 9.31 -16.69
N THR A 188 26.88 10.10 -16.21
CA THR A 188 25.93 10.80 -17.06
C THR A 188 26.64 11.84 -17.94
N PRO A 189 26.01 12.38 -19.00
CA PRO A 189 26.58 13.45 -19.82
C PRO A 189 26.98 14.71 -19.01
N GLU A 190 26.35 14.92 -17.86
CA GLU A 190 26.66 16.00 -16.92
C GLU A 190 27.82 15.67 -15.96
N GLY A 191 28.42 14.48 -16.08
CA GLY A 191 29.51 14.01 -15.21
C GLY A 191 29.06 13.49 -13.84
N LYS A 192 27.79 13.09 -13.66
CA LYS A 192 27.26 12.58 -12.38
C LYS A 192 27.18 11.06 -12.36
N SER A 193 27.20 10.47 -11.17
CA SER A 193 27.05 9.02 -10.96
C SER A 193 25.59 8.53 -11.00
N HIS A 194 24.62 9.43 -10.98
CA HIS A 194 23.19 9.14 -10.98
C HIS A 194 22.46 10.12 -11.90
N GLY A 195 21.27 9.71 -12.35
CA GLY A 195 20.41 10.50 -13.21
C GLY A 195 18.95 10.06 -13.10
N GLU A 196 18.10 10.75 -13.83
CA GLU A 196 16.66 10.50 -13.90
C GLU A 196 16.27 10.18 -15.35
N MET A 197 15.37 9.23 -15.52
CA MET A 197 14.65 9.01 -16.78
C MET A 197 13.15 9.26 -16.54
N GLU A 198 12.42 9.62 -17.58
CA GLU A 198 11.01 10.00 -17.48
C GLU A 198 10.16 9.10 -18.35
N CYS A 199 9.00 8.67 -17.84
CA CYS A 199 8.00 7.95 -18.63
C CYS A 199 7.29 8.94 -19.57
N LEU A 200 7.40 8.70 -20.87
CA LEU A 200 6.87 9.56 -21.92
C LEU A 200 5.42 9.19 -22.29
N PRO A 201 4.65 10.14 -22.88
CA PRO A 201 3.28 9.88 -23.31
C PRO A 201 3.11 8.78 -24.36
N ASP A 202 4.19 8.38 -25.04
CA ASP A 202 4.18 7.27 -26.00
C ASP A 202 4.30 5.88 -25.33
N GLY A 203 4.55 5.83 -24.02
CA GLY A 203 4.78 4.59 -23.26
C GLY A 203 6.24 4.12 -23.27
N GLY A 204 7.17 4.94 -23.77
CA GLY A 204 8.61 4.76 -23.68
C GLY A 204 9.25 5.56 -22.54
N PHE A 205 10.54 5.35 -22.30
CA PHE A 205 11.32 6.16 -21.36
C PHE A 205 12.28 7.08 -22.11
N THR A 206 12.62 8.22 -21.52
CA THR A 206 13.75 9.02 -21.99
C THR A 206 15.05 8.20 -21.93
N GLU A 207 15.97 8.49 -22.85
CA GLU A 207 17.21 7.73 -22.98
C GLU A 207 18.15 7.98 -21.78
N ALA A 208 18.37 6.95 -20.95
CA ALA A 208 19.35 7.00 -19.88
C ALA A 208 20.77 6.77 -20.42
N LYS A 209 21.61 7.81 -20.38
CA LYS A 209 22.99 7.79 -20.90
C LYS A 209 24.00 7.63 -19.76
N CYS A 210 24.72 6.51 -19.76
CA CYS A 210 25.92 6.31 -18.95
C CYS A 210 27.11 6.06 -19.89
N SER A 211 28.00 7.05 -20.00
CA SER A 211 29.21 7.00 -20.83
C SER A 211 30.44 6.66 -19.98
N PRO A 212 31.43 5.93 -20.53
CA PRO A 212 32.67 5.64 -19.82
C PRO A 212 33.31 6.92 -19.30
N SER A 213 33.70 6.92 -18.02
CA SER A 213 34.48 8.00 -17.45
C SER A 213 35.93 7.86 -17.89
N VAL A 214 36.47 8.91 -18.50
CA VAL A 214 37.84 8.95 -18.99
C VAL A 214 38.66 9.99 -18.22
N CYS A 215 39.89 9.64 -17.90
CA CYS A 215 40.91 10.56 -17.43
C CYS A 215 41.75 11.09 -18.60
N PRO A 216 42.16 12.36 -18.56
CA PRO A 216 43.19 12.87 -19.47
C PRO A 216 44.52 12.17 -19.20
N PRO A 217 45.55 12.35 -20.06
CA PRO A 217 46.87 11.83 -19.79
C PRO A 217 47.36 12.24 -18.38
N PRO A 218 47.93 11.30 -17.60
CA PRO A 218 48.35 11.56 -16.23
C PRO A 218 49.42 12.66 -16.20
N PRO A 219 49.38 13.57 -15.20
CA PRO A 219 50.26 14.74 -15.16
C PRO A 219 51.73 14.32 -15.00
N GLY A 220 52.66 15.15 -15.48
CA GLY A 220 54.07 15.00 -15.13
C GLY A 220 54.30 15.28 -13.65
N ILE A 221 55.37 14.72 -13.08
CA ILE A 221 55.78 14.97 -11.69
C ILE A 221 57.21 15.51 -11.68
N ASP A 222 57.51 16.39 -10.72
CA ASP A 222 58.85 16.97 -10.60
C ASP A 222 59.87 15.90 -10.25
N ASN A 223 61.01 15.92 -10.96
CA ASN A 223 62.10 14.95 -10.80
C ASN A 223 61.66 13.48 -10.97
N GLY A 224 60.63 13.24 -11.77
CA GLY A 224 60.21 11.91 -12.17
C GLY A 224 59.66 11.87 -13.60
N TYR A 225 59.37 10.66 -14.08
CA TYR A 225 58.89 10.41 -15.43
C TYR A 225 57.94 9.22 -15.46
N HIS A 226 57.05 9.19 -16.46
CA HIS A 226 56.16 8.06 -16.72
C HIS A 226 56.97 6.88 -17.27
N VAL A 227 56.78 5.69 -16.71
CA VAL A 227 57.51 4.48 -17.11
C VAL A 227 57.05 3.97 -18.48
N ALA A 228 55.78 4.18 -18.83
CA ALA A 228 55.19 3.76 -20.09
C ALA A 228 54.78 4.97 -20.95
N LYS A 229 54.63 4.75 -22.26
CA LYS A 229 54.13 5.77 -23.19
C LYS A 229 52.71 6.19 -22.81
N LEU A 230 52.45 7.50 -22.89
CA LEU A 230 51.15 8.07 -22.60
C LEU A 230 50.13 7.76 -23.72
N LYS A 231 48.92 7.39 -23.33
CA LYS A 231 47.75 7.31 -24.20
C LYS A 231 47.03 8.66 -24.20
N ALA A 232 46.21 8.91 -25.22
CA ALA A 232 45.37 10.10 -25.28
C ALA A 232 44.28 10.11 -24.20
N GLU A 233 43.72 8.93 -23.89
CA GLU A 233 42.65 8.75 -22.90
C GLU A 233 42.87 7.48 -22.08
N TYR A 234 42.44 7.52 -20.83
CA TYR A 234 42.52 6.41 -19.88
C TYR A 234 41.15 6.12 -19.28
N VAL A 235 40.71 4.87 -19.29
CA VAL A 235 39.41 4.50 -18.72
C VAL A 235 39.52 4.23 -17.21
N HIS A 236 38.39 4.17 -16.52
CA HIS A 236 38.32 3.87 -15.09
C HIS A 236 39.15 2.62 -14.71
N LEU A 237 39.93 2.73 -13.63
CA LEU A 237 40.89 1.75 -13.12
C LEU A 237 42.16 1.51 -13.96
N ASP A 238 42.30 2.17 -15.11
CA ASP A 238 43.61 2.24 -15.75
C ASP A 238 44.63 2.87 -14.79
N ASN A 239 45.86 2.37 -14.87
CA ASN A 239 46.94 2.84 -14.02
C ASN A 239 48.16 3.28 -14.83
N MET A 240 48.97 4.13 -14.20
CA MET A 240 50.24 4.59 -14.74
C MET A 240 51.31 4.52 -13.66
N GLN A 241 52.48 4.02 -14.03
CA GLN A 241 53.65 3.96 -13.16
C GLN A 241 54.61 5.11 -13.43
N TYR A 242 55.22 5.59 -12.36
CA TYR A 242 56.26 6.62 -12.37
C TYR A 242 57.56 6.07 -11.81
N ALA A 243 58.66 6.61 -12.33
CA ALA A 243 59.99 6.43 -11.79
C ALA A 243 60.62 7.80 -11.50
N CYS A 244 61.49 7.85 -10.50
CA CYS A 244 62.20 9.08 -10.16
C CYS A 244 63.51 9.20 -10.94
N ASN A 245 63.91 10.44 -11.19
CA ASN A 245 65.21 10.76 -11.77
C ASN A 245 66.34 10.36 -10.81
N GLN A 246 67.55 10.21 -11.36
CA GLN A 246 68.72 9.84 -10.57
C GLN A 246 68.94 10.81 -9.39
N GLY A 247 69.11 10.26 -8.19
CA GLY A 247 69.26 11.04 -6.96
C GLY A 247 67.93 11.41 -6.27
N TYR A 248 66.79 10.87 -6.71
CA TYR A 248 65.47 11.04 -6.11
C TYR A 248 64.82 9.68 -5.85
N ASN A 249 64.04 9.58 -4.77
CA ASN A 249 63.28 8.40 -4.37
C ASN A 249 61.78 8.72 -4.25
N LEU A 250 60.94 7.70 -4.44
CA LEU A 250 59.50 7.81 -4.33
C LEU A 250 59.05 8.00 -2.87
N GLU A 251 58.23 9.01 -2.64
CA GLU A 251 57.56 9.25 -1.36
C GLU A 251 56.64 8.08 -1.02
N LYS A 252 56.85 7.49 0.17
CA LYS A 252 56.09 6.32 0.68
C LYS A 252 56.13 5.07 -0.21
N GLY A 253 57.05 5.01 -1.19
CA GLY A 253 57.13 3.90 -2.15
C GLY A 253 55.95 3.81 -3.14
N ILE A 254 55.08 4.84 -3.20
CA ILE A 254 53.95 4.86 -4.12
C ILE A 254 54.46 5.21 -5.50
N ASN A 255 54.54 4.22 -6.39
CA ASN A 255 55.01 4.41 -7.77
C ASN A 255 53.88 4.45 -8.80
N GLN A 256 52.62 4.26 -8.40
CA GLN A 256 51.51 4.06 -9.31
C GLN A 256 50.35 4.99 -8.97
N THR A 257 49.76 5.58 -10.02
CA THR A 257 48.50 6.32 -9.94
C THR A 257 47.40 5.54 -10.66
N VAL A 258 46.15 5.78 -10.26
CA VAL A 258 44.98 5.12 -10.86
C VAL A 258 43.94 6.16 -11.28
N CYS A 259 43.38 5.98 -12.47
CA CYS A 259 42.26 6.77 -12.95
C CYS A 259 41.00 6.33 -12.20
N ARG A 260 40.41 7.22 -11.40
CA ARG A 260 39.10 7.01 -10.80
C ARG A 260 38.15 8.08 -11.28
N GLU A 261 37.17 7.63 -12.03
CA GLU A 261 36.14 8.45 -12.66
C GLU A 261 36.80 9.37 -13.70
N THR A 262 37.04 10.63 -13.36
CA THR A 262 37.67 11.62 -14.24
C THR A 262 39.01 12.14 -13.69
N GLN A 263 39.48 11.60 -12.56
CA GLN A 263 40.64 12.11 -11.84
C GLN A 263 41.67 11.03 -11.54
N TRP A 264 42.94 11.41 -11.66
CA TRP A 264 44.05 10.61 -11.17
C TRP A 264 44.12 10.69 -9.65
N LYS A 265 44.20 9.52 -9.00
CA LYS A 265 44.35 9.40 -7.56
C LYS A 265 45.74 8.90 -7.22
N SER A 266 46.28 9.39 -6.10
CA SER A 266 47.60 9.01 -5.58
C SER A 266 48.75 9.31 -6.56
N ILE A 267 48.86 10.56 -7.01
CA ILE A 267 49.97 11.01 -7.86
C ILE A 267 51.29 10.90 -7.04
N PRO A 268 52.30 10.14 -7.51
CA PRO A 268 53.58 9.99 -6.81
C PRO A 268 54.35 11.29 -6.66
N VAL A 269 55.20 11.36 -5.63
CA VAL A 269 56.11 12.50 -5.39
C VAL A 269 57.53 11.97 -5.29
N CYS A 270 58.46 12.59 -6.03
CA CYS A 270 59.88 12.26 -5.96
C CYS A 270 60.62 13.25 -5.05
N ARG A 271 61.30 12.75 -4.01
CA ARG A 271 62.11 13.55 -3.10
C ARG A 271 63.59 13.21 -3.22
N LYS A 272 64.46 14.19 -3.00
CA LYS A 272 65.91 14.00 -3.10
C LYS A 272 66.37 12.91 -2.13
N ALA A 273 67.11 11.92 -2.64
CA ALA A 273 67.66 10.82 -1.85
C ALA A 273 68.56 11.38 -0.74
N GLY A 274 68.38 10.90 0.50
CA GLY A 274 69.07 11.41 1.68
C GLY A 274 68.51 12.74 2.24
N ALA A 275 67.34 13.20 1.78
CA ALA A 275 66.68 14.35 2.39
C ALA A 275 66.38 14.09 3.88
N ARG A 276 66.52 15.13 4.70
CA ARG A 276 66.21 15.07 6.13
C ARG A 276 64.71 15.20 6.33
N CYS A 277 64.12 14.36 7.19
CA CYS A 277 62.73 14.54 7.58
C CYS A 277 62.61 15.74 8.51
N SER A 278 61.49 16.46 8.42
CA SER A 278 61.09 17.46 9.42
C SER A 278 60.60 16.78 10.70
N LYS A 279 59.96 17.54 11.61
CA LYS A 279 59.34 16.99 12.81
C LYS A 279 58.39 15.81 12.49
N PRO A 280 58.38 14.75 13.31
CA PRO A 280 57.52 13.59 13.09
C PRO A 280 56.04 13.99 13.09
N PRO A 281 55.17 13.25 12.36
CA PRO A 281 53.74 13.52 12.37
C PRO A 281 53.16 13.51 13.79
N ALA A 282 52.28 14.46 14.11
CA ALA A 282 51.58 14.44 15.39
C ALA A 282 50.54 13.30 15.39
N VAL A 283 50.49 12.53 16.49
CA VAL A 283 49.47 11.51 16.72
C VAL A 283 48.50 12.04 17.76
N GLN A 284 47.20 12.01 17.48
CA GLN A 284 46.19 12.48 18.42
C GLN A 284 46.25 11.63 19.70
N PHE A 285 46.34 12.29 20.85
CA PHE A 285 46.53 11.69 22.18
C PHE A 285 47.84 10.94 22.39
N GLY A 286 48.65 10.69 21.35
CA GLY A 286 49.94 10.01 21.45
C GLY A 286 51.13 10.96 21.40
N ASP A 287 52.29 10.49 21.80
CA ASP A 287 53.56 11.21 21.64
C ASP A 287 54.68 10.26 21.21
N PHE A 288 55.77 10.82 20.67
CA PHE A 288 56.94 10.03 20.30
C PHE A 288 58.02 10.07 21.38
N LEU A 289 58.70 8.95 21.54
CA LEU A 289 59.85 8.78 22.41
C LEU A 289 61.10 9.08 21.60
N GLY A 290 61.75 10.21 21.86
CA GLY A 290 62.98 10.58 21.18
C GLY A 290 63.35 12.05 21.34
N PRO A 291 64.52 12.45 20.80
CA PRO A 291 64.96 13.84 20.86
C PRO A 291 64.08 14.70 19.96
N ASN A 292 63.48 15.77 20.49
CA ASN A 292 62.65 16.71 19.73
C ASN A 292 63.51 17.63 18.86
N GLN A 293 63.98 17.12 17.73
CA GLN A 293 64.80 17.84 16.77
C GLN A 293 63.96 18.48 15.66
N GLN A 294 64.51 19.52 15.03
CA GLN A 294 63.85 20.20 13.92
C GLN A 294 63.95 19.40 12.61
N ASN A 295 65.03 18.62 12.45
CA ASN A 295 65.32 17.78 11.29
C ASN A 295 65.97 16.45 11.71
N TYR A 296 65.62 15.35 11.04
CA TYR A 296 66.11 13.99 11.29
C TYR A 296 66.75 13.41 10.03
N THR A 297 67.81 12.61 10.17
CA THR A 297 68.50 11.97 9.03
C THR A 297 67.69 10.81 8.46
N SER A 298 67.82 10.57 7.14
CA SER A 298 67.30 9.35 6.51
C SER A 298 67.87 8.11 7.22
N GLY A 299 67.02 7.14 7.55
CA GLY A 299 67.31 5.97 8.39
C GLY A 299 67.04 6.13 9.89
N PHE A 300 66.76 7.36 10.37
CA PHE A 300 66.46 7.59 11.79
C PHE A 300 65.10 6.97 12.17
N ASN A 301 65.05 6.28 13.31
CA ASN A 301 63.82 5.64 13.81
C ASN A 301 63.39 6.24 15.16
N LEU A 302 62.08 6.28 15.38
CA LEU A 302 61.47 6.73 16.63
C LEU A 302 60.23 5.92 16.93
N GLU A 303 59.93 5.79 18.22
CA GLU A 303 58.83 4.98 18.71
C GLU A 303 57.72 5.85 19.28
N TYR A 304 56.48 5.62 18.87
CA TYR A 304 55.33 6.29 19.46
C TYR A 304 54.83 5.55 20.70
N LYS A 305 54.22 6.30 21.60
CA LYS A 305 53.58 5.81 22.82
C LYS A 305 52.23 6.49 23.01
N CYS A 306 51.24 5.68 23.36
CA CYS A 306 49.93 6.17 23.75
C CYS A 306 49.84 6.31 25.28
N PRO A 307 48.93 7.17 25.79
CA PRO A 307 48.63 7.28 27.21
C PRO A 307 48.09 5.97 27.78
N GLU A 308 48.05 5.88 29.10
CA GLU A 308 47.48 4.72 29.78
C GLU A 308 46.02 4.49 29.33
N TYR A 309 45.64 3.23 29.16
CA TYR A 309 44.34 2.76 28.66
C TYR A 309 44.04 2.99 27.16
N TYR A 310 44.81 3.81 26.46
CA TYR A 310 44.73 3.92 25.00
C TYR A 310 45.42 2.73 24.33
N ILE A 311 44.89 2.28 23.21
CA ILE A 311 45.51 1.20 22.42
C ILE A 311 46.22 1.79 21.21
N LEU A 312 47.51 1.46 21.07
CA LEU A 312 48.31 1.79 19.89
C LEU A 312 47.98 0.80 18.77
N VAL A 313 47.40 1.31 17.69
CA VAL A 313 47.08 0.53 16.48
C VAL A 313 47.95 1.01 15.33
N GLY A 314 48.70 0.09 14.72
CA GLY A 314 49.65 0.38 13.66
C GLY A 314 51.09 0.10 14.07
N ASN A 315 52.04 0.64 13.33
CA ASN A 315 53.45 0.41 13.60
C ASN A 315 53.94 1.37 14.71
N GLN A 316 54.39 0.82 15.84
CA GLN A 316 54.93 1.61 16.94
C GLN A 316 56.21 2.35 16.55
N ARG A 317 57.04 1.74 15.71
CA ARG A 317 58.34 2.30 15.29
C ARG A 317 58.24 2.85 13.88
N VAL A 318 58.35 4.16 13.72
CA VAL A 318 58.42 4.79 12.39
C VAL A 318 59.85 5.13 12.02
N THR A 319 60.16 5.03 10.73
CA THR A 319 61.47 5.39 10.20
C THR A 319 61.35 6.57 9.24
N CYS A 320 62.29 7.50 9.34
CA CYS A 320 62.50 8.54 8.33
C CYS A 320 63.19 7.91 7.12
N LYS A 321 62.58 7.96 5.94
CA LYS A 321 63.19 7.52 4.67
C LYS A 321 63.13 8.69 3.70
N ASP A 322 64.29 9.26 3.40
CA ASP A 322 64.50 10.30 2.39
C ASP A 322 63.53 11.48 2.48
N GLY A 323 63.36 12.00 3.71
CA GLY A 323 62.53 13.16 3.98
C GLY A 323 61.07 12.84 4.31
N VAL A 324 60.68 11.56 4.33
CA VAL A 324 59.32 11.11 4.61
C VAL A 324 59.31 10.15 5.80
N TRP A 325 58.42 10.38 6.76
CA TRP A 325 58.19 9.43 7.85
C TRP A 325 57.28 8.29 7.39
N ASP A 326 57.55 7.07 7.85
CA ASP A 326 56.58 5.96 7.77
C ASP A 326 55.23 6.37 8.41
N GLU A 327 54.16 5.66 8.06
CA GLU A 327 52.83 5.95 8.62
C GLU A 327 52.84 5.80 10.15
N PRO A 328 52.46 6.85 10.90
CA PRO A 328 52.44 6.82 12.35
C PRO A 328 51.27 5.96 12.86
N PRO A 329 51.37 5.40 14.06
CA PRO A 329 50.26 4.65 14.65
C PRO A 329 49.14 5.58 15.12
N ILE A 330 48.00 4.99 15.42
CA ILE A 330 46.81 5.67 15.94
C ILE A 330 46.63 5.26 17.40
N CYS A 331 46.41 6.23 18.29
CA CYS A 331 46.02 5.97 19.67
C CYS A 331 44.50 5.98 19.79
N LEU A 332 43.90 4.80 19.92
CA LEU A 332 42.47 4.66 20.11
C LEU A 332 42.11 4.90 21.58
N GLU A 333 41.12 5.77 21.80
CA GLU A 333 40.63 6.15 23.13
C GLU A 333 39.98 4.99 23.89
N PRO A 334 40.11 4.89 25.22
CA PRO A 334 39.42 3.85 25.98
C PRO A 334 37.90 4.07 25.97
N CYS A 335 37.15 3.01 26.23
CA CYS A 335 35.72 3.17 26.50
C CYS A 335 35.52 3.69 27.92
N THR A 336 34.67 4.71 28.06
CA THR A 336 34.30 5.28 29.37
C THR A 336 32.83 5.01 29.65
N ALA A 337 32.55 4.17 30.64
CA ALA A 337 31.19 3.88 31.09
C ALA A 337 30.67 5.02 31.97
N LYS A 338 29.65 5.75 31.51
CA LYS A 338 29.10 6.89 32.25
C LYS A 338 27.89 6.46 33.07
N GLU A 339 27.80 7.01 34.29
CA GLU A 339 26.69 6.72 35.19
C GLU A 339 25.32 7.16 34.62
N LYS A 340 25.30 8.27 33.87
CA LYS A 340 24.10 8.74 33.19
C LYS A 340 23.55 7.71 32.20
N ASP A 341 24.43 7.13 31.39
CA ASP A 341 24.05 6.13 30.39
C ASP A 341 23.57 4.85 31.09
N MET A 342 24.26 4.40 32.14
CA MET A 342 23.81 3.23 32.91
C MET A 342 22.42 3.40 33.52
N LYS A 343 22.10 4.61 34.03
CA LYS A 343 20.77 4.94 34.55
C LYS A 343 19.70 4.92 33.46
N GLU A 344 19.99 5.47 32.28
CA GLU A 344 19.05 5.50 31.14
C GLU A 344 18.68 4.08 30.66
N TYR A 345 19.62 3.14 30.75
CA TYR A 345 19.45 1.76 30.29
C TYR A 345 19.02 0.78 31.41
N ASN A 346 18.74 1.27 32.63
CA ASN A 346 18.34 0.51 33.81
C ASN A 346 19.35 -0.60 34.20
N ILE A 347 20.64 -0.28 34.12
CA ILE A 347 21.73 -1.21 34.43
C ILE A 347 22.69 -0.62 35.46
N ARG A 348 23.48 -1.48 36.09
CA ARG A 348 24.57 -1.14 37.01
C ARG A 348 25.76 -2.07 36.79
N PHE A 349 26.94 -1.73 37.30
CA PHE A 349 28.03 -2.69 37.33
C PHE A 349 27.68 -3.88 38.23
N LYS A 350 28.08 -5.08 37.79
CA LYS A 350 27.85 -6.32 38.54
C LYS A 350 28.63 -6.37 39.86
N TRP A 351 29.82 -5.79 39.90
CA TRP A 351 30.67 -5.74 41.08
C TRP A 351 30.90 -4.27 41.48
N THR A 352 30.53 -3.90 42.70
CA THR A 352 30.61 -2.53 43.23
C THR A 352 32.04 -2.07 43.51
N ASP A 353 32.96 -3.01 43.78
CA ASP A 353 34.30 -2.72 44.27
C ASP A 353 35.31 -2.45 43.15
N ALA A 354 34.88 -2.62 41.90
CA ALA A 354 35.65 -2.33 40.70
C ALA A 354 34.79 -1.52 39.75
N ASN A 355 34.49 -0.26 40.11
CA ASN A 355 33.98 0.77 39.19
C ASN A 355 34.97 0.94 38.03
N LYS A 356 35.02 -0.04 37.14
CA LYS A 356 35.85 -0.09 35.94
C LYS A 356 35.24 0.91 34.99
N LEU A 357 35.45 2.19 35.28
CA LEU A 357 34.89 3.31 34.55
C LEU A 357 35.53 3.40 33.17
N TYR A 358 36.81 3.01 33.08
CA TYR A 358 37.60 2.96 31.86
C TYR A 358 37.95 1.51 31.54
N SER A 359 37.76 1.12 30.29
CA SER A 359 38.17 -0.17 29.79
C SER A 359 38.98 0.01 28.52
N LYS A 360 40.08 -0.73 28.41
CA LYS A 360 40.84 -0.81 27.16
C LYS A 360 39.94 -1.41 26.08
N HIS A 361 40.29 -1.15 24.82
CA HIS A 361 39.64 -1.84 23.72
C HIS A 361 39.74 -3.35 23.88
N ASP A 362 38.72 -4.02 23.37
CA ASP A 362 38.52 -5.47 23.44
C ASP A 362 38.33 -6.08 24.84
N GLU A 363 38.50 -5.31 25.91
CA GLU A 363 38.10 -5.72 27.24
C GLU A 363 36.59 -5.56 27.46
N GLN A 364 36.08 -6.32 28.43
CA GLN A 364 34.64 -6.39 28.73
C GLN A 364 34.27 -5.59 29.99
N PHE A 365 33.10 -4.97 29.93
CA PHE A 365 32.31 -4.52 31.07
C PHE A 365 31.29 -5.61 31.43
N LEU A 366 31.04 -5.76 32.72
CA LEU A 366 30.07 -6.70 33.25
C LEU A 366 28.99 -5.92 34.00
N PHE A 367 27.80 -5.91 33.42
CA PHE A 367 26.64 -5.24 33.97
C PHE A 367 25.69 -6.23 34.65
N ASP A 368 24.79 -5.71 35.48
CA ASP A 368 23.59 -6.36 35.97
C ASP A 368 22.41 -5.39 35.82
N CYS A 369 21.19 -5.92 35.67
CA CYS A 369 20.00 -5.08 35.70
C CYS A 369 19.79 -4.49 37.10
N VAL A 370 19.27 -3.26 37.17
CA VAL A 370 18.82 -2.69 38.45
C VAL A 370 17.55 -3.40 38.93
N GLU A 371 17.26 -3.29 40.23
CA GLU A 371 16.11 -3.95 40.83
C GLU A 371 14.79 -3.53 40.16
N GLY A 372 13.91 -4.51 39.89
CA GLY A 372 12.66 -4.30 39.16
C GLY A 372 12.77 -4.39 37.63
N PHE A 373 13.98 -4.63 37.10
CA PHE A 373 14.24 -4.78 35.67
C PHE A 373 14.95 -6.10 35.36
N GLU A 374 14.73 -6.62 34.16
CA GLU A 374 15.29 -7.86 33.64
C GLU A 374 15.66 -7.75 32.16
N ILE A 375 16.47 -8.70 31.70
CA ILE A 375 16.84 -8.86 30.30
C ILE A 375 16.66 -10.32 29.91
N THR A 376 16.19 -10.58 28.69
CA THR A 376 15.89 -11.93 28.21
C THR A 376 17.13 -12.77 27.99
N ASP A 377 18.20 -12.15 27.50
CA ASP A 377 19.50 -12.80 27.34
C ASP A 377 20.55 -12.15 28.24
N SER A 378 20.92 -12.86 29.31
CA SER A 378 21.96 -12.44 30.25
C SER A 378 23.35 -12.35 29.61
N SER A 379 23.57 -12.95 28.43
CA SER A 379 24.83 -12.82 27.69
C SER A 379 25.09 -11.37 27.26
N LEU A 380 24.03 -10.60 27.00
CA LEU A 380 24.10 -9.19 26.59
C LEU A 380 24.65 -8.28 27.70
N LEU A 381 24.66 -8.73 28.95
CA LEU A 381 25.24 -8.00 30.08
C LEU A 381 26.79 -8.00 30.06
N ARG A 382 27.41 -8.83 29.22
CA ARG A 382 28.86 -8.84 28.97
C ARG A 382 29.17 -8.02 27.73
N VAL A 383 29.60 -6.79 27.92
CA VAL A 383 29.77 -5.83 26.82
C VAL A 383 31.23 -5.54 26.56
N LYS A 384 31.65 -5.74 25.32
CA LYS A 384 33.01 -5.48 24.85
C LYS A 384 33.17 -4.01 24.42
N CYS A 385 34.29 -3.39 24.80
CA CYS A 385 34.66 -2.06 24.31
C CYS A 385 35.07 -2.12 22.83
N ASN A 386 34.34 -1.41 21.96
CA ASN A 386 34.58 -1.39 20.52
C ASN A 386 34.85 0.04 20.05
N LYS A 387 36.10 0.41 19.76
CA LYS A 387 36.43 1.72 19.16
C LYS A 387 35.94 2.92 19.98
N GLY A 388 36.05 2.84 21.31
CA GLY A 388 35.60 3.89 22.23
C GLY A 388 34.09 3.84 22.53
N VAL A 389 33.35 2.93 21.90
CA VAL A 389 31.90 2.79 22.05
C VAL A 389 31.55 1.58 22.92
N ILE A 390 30.62 1.79 23.85
CA ILE A 390 30.02 0.77 24.70
C ILE A 390 28.58 0.54 24.22
N PRO A 391 28.26 -0.61 23.61
CA PRO A 391 26.88 -0.94 23.30
C PRO A 391 26.16 -1.37 24.59
N TYR A 392 25.60 -0.40 25.33
CA TYR A 392 24.93 -0.66 26.60
C TYR A 392 23.71 -1.60 26.42
N PRO A 393 23.58 -2.64 27.26
CA PRO A 393 22.40 -3.49 27.27
C PRO A 393 21.25 -2.77 27.97
N LYS A 394 20.05 -2.87 27.41
CA LYS A 394 18.84 -2.27 27.99
C LYS A 394 18.05 -3.32 28.77
N CYS A 395 17.89 -3.11 30.07
CA CYS A 395 16.98 -3.92 30.88
C CYS A 395 15.57 -3.32 30.84
N ASN A 396 14.58 -4.18 30.69
CA ASN A 396 13.16 -3.82 30.65
C ASN A 396 12.53 -4.12 32.01
N ARG A 397 11.42 -3.48 32.37
CA ARG A 397 10.72 -3.81 33.63
C ARG A 397 10.32 -5.28 33.64
N ILE A 398 10.43 -5.91 34.80
CA ILE A 398 10.00 -7.30 34.99
C ILE A 398 8.56 -7.47 34.50
N GLY A 399 8.32 -8.49 33.66
CA GLY A 399 7.01 -8.77 33.09
C GLY A 399 6.71 -8.11 31.73
N SER A 400 7.57 -7.22 31.24
CA SER A 400 7.43 -6.61 29.91
C SER A 400 7.51 -7.65 28.79
N CYS A 401 6.78 -7.44 27.70
CA CYS A 401 6.80 -8.30 26.53
C CYS A 401 7.75 -7.74 25.47
N LEU A 402 8.63 -8.58 24.93
CA LEU A 402 9.46 -8.19 23.79
C LEU A 402 8.71 -8.35 22.48
N LEU A 403 8.89 -7.38 21.58
CA LEU A 403 8.43 -7.49 20.20
C LEU A 403 9.35 -8.44 19.43
N LEU A 404 8.77 -9.49 18.87
CA LEU A 404 9.46 -10.49 18.05
C LEU A 404 9.22 -10.16 16.58
N GLU A 405 10.24 -9.63 15.92
CA GLU A 405 10.15 -9.24 14.50
C GLU A 405 9.75 -10.40 13.59
N GLU A 406 10.26 -11.61 13.85
CA GLU A 406 9.91 -12.80 13.07
C GLU A 406 8.42 -13.13 13.19
N THR A 407 7.86 -13.01 14.40
CA THR A 407 6.42 -13.22 14.65
C THR A 407 5.59 -12.16 13.93
N MET A 408 5.98 -10.89 13.99
CA MET A 408 5.28 -9.80 13.30
C MET A 408 5.31 -9.97 11.77
N LYS A 409 6.47 -10.35 11.21
CA LYS A 409 6.63 -10.70 9.79
C LYS A 409 5.73 -11.88 9.41
N LYS A 410 5.75 -12.96 10.19
CA LYS A 410 4.93 -14.16 9.96
C LYS A 410 3.43 -13.86 9.97
N GLN A 411 3.01 -12.87 10.76
CA GLN A 411 1.61 -12.48 10.88
C GLN A 411 1.21 -11.27 10.03
N ASN A 412 2.11 -10.80 9.15
CA ASN A 412 1.91 -9.69 8.22
C ASN A 412 1.50 -8.36 8.89
N ILE A 413 2.05 -8.09 10.08
CA ILE A 413 1.77 -6.92 10.89
C ILE A 413 3.07 -6.13 11.16
N TYR A 414 2.93 -4.85 11.51
CA TYR A 414 4.02 -3.99 11.97
C TYR A 414 3.54 -3.04 13.08
N LEU A 415 4.48 -2.53 13.88
CA LEU A 415 4.23 -1.54 14.92
C LEU A 415 5.32 -0.46 14.85
N ASP A 416 4.93 0.80 14.69
CA ASP A 416 5.84 1.95 14.52
C ASP A 416 6.35 2.50 15.86
N ARG A 417 6.82 1.61 16.77
CA ARG A 417 7.35 1.93 18.12
C ARG A 417 8.37 0.90 18.62
N SER A 418 9.09 1.26 19.69
CA SER A 418 10.21 0.56 20.34
C SER A 418 9.97 -0.92 20.69
N SER A 419 11.08 -1.66 20.83
CA SER A 419 11.24 -3.12 20.94
C SER A 419 10.61 -3.86 22.14
N ALA A 420 9.94 -3.19 23.10
CA ALA A 420 9.33 -3.83 24.27
C ALA A 420 8.08 -3.07 24.75
N ILE A 421 7.04 -3.82 25.13
CA ILE A 421 5.73 -3.33 25.60
C ILE A 421 5.60 -3.63 27.10
N GLN A 422 5.17 -2.63 27.88
CA GLN A 422 5.06 -2.78 29.33
C GLN A 422 3.92 -3.73 29.70
N ASP A 423 4.05 -4.42 30.83
CA ASP A 423 2.98 -5.30 31.33
C ASP A 423 1.69 -4.50 31.58
N GLY A 424 0.56 -5.01 31.07
CA GLY A 424 -0.74 -4.34 31.11
C GLY A 424 -0.97 -3.27 30.04
N GLU A 425 0.04 -2.89 29.27
CA GLU A 425 -0.09 -1.92 28.18
C GLU A 425 -0.80 -2.53 26.97
N LYS A 426 -1.75 -1.77 26.41
CA LYS A 426 -2.43 -2.10 25.15
C LYS A 426 -1.73 -1.38 24.01
N VAL A 427 -1.45 -2.12 22.94
CA VAL A 427 -0.86 -1.59 21.71
C VAL A 427 -1.72 -1.92 20.51
N THR A 428 -1.70 -1.04 19.51
CA THR A 428 -2.43 -1.24 18.25
C THR A 428 -1.43 -1.41 17.11
N PHE A 429 -1.43 -2.59 16.50
CA PHE A 429 -0.62 -2.94 15.35
C PHE A 429 -1.26 -2.43 14.05
N ALA A 430 -0.49 -2.43 12.97
CA ALA A 430 -0.96 -2.13 11.62
C ALA A 430 -0.64 -3.29 10.67
N CYS A 431 -1.50 -3.53 9.69
CA CYS A 431 -1.25 -4.51 8.65
C CYS A 431 -0.21 -3.99 7.65
N ILE A 432 0.68 -4.88 7.18
CA ILE A 432 1.55 -4.58 6.05
C ILE A 432 0.70 -4.24 4.81
N LYS A 433 1.19 -3.34 3.96
CA LYS A 433 0.46 -2.82 2.79
C LYS A 433 -0.10 -3.94 1.91
N GLY A 434 -1.41 -3.88 1.62
CA GLY A 434 -2.13 -4.87 0.81
C GLY A 434 -2.81 -5.98 1.63
N MET A 435 -2.66 -5.96 2.95
CA MET A 435 -3.27 -6.92 3.87
C MET A 435 -4.39 -6.26 4.70
N ILE A 436 -5.38 -7.05 5.09
CA ILE A 436 -6.49 -6.67 5.96
C ILE A 436 -6.43 -7.47 7.28
N PRO A 437 -6.93 -6.91 8.39
CA PRO A 437 -6.90 -7.59 9.68
C PRO A 437 -7.84 -8.81 9.69
N GLU A 438 -7.33 -9.97 10.11
CA GLU A 438 -8.12 -11.19 10.39
C GLU A 438 -8.85 -11.07 11.73
N ASN A 439 -8.21 -10.41 12.70
CA ASN A 439 -8.70 -10.17 14.05
C ASN A 439 -8.43 -8.73 14.51
N THR A 440 -8.82 -8.40 15.74
CA THR A 440 -8.56 -7.08 16.32
C THR A 440 -7.07 -6.79 16.31
N LEU A 441 -6.64 -5.66 15.72
CA LEU A 441 -5.25 -5.23 15.68
C LEU A 441 -4.70 -4.78 17.06
N GLU A 442 -5.41 -5.08 18.15
CA GLU A 442 -4.98 -4.80 19.50
C GLU A 442 -4.22 -5.99 20.09
N GLY A 443 -3.02 -5.73 20.60
CA GLY A 443 -2.31 -6.65 21.49
C GLY A 443 -2.27 -6.09 22.89
N THR A 444 -2.29 -6.96 23.89
CA THR A 444 -2.05 -6.60 25.29
C THR A 444 -0.90 -7.44 25.79
N CYS A 445 0.08 -6.81 26.42
CA CYS A 445 1.12 -7.53 27.13
C CYS A 445 0.59 -7.97 28.50
N LYS A 446 0.67 -9.27 28.81
CA LYS A 446 0.35 -9.83 30.12
C LYS A 446 1.42 -10.84 30.52
N MET A 447 2.18 -10.54 31.56
CA MET A 447 3.22 -11.43 32.12
C MET A 447 4.13 -12.04 31.04
N ARG A 448 4.79 -11.18 30.26
CA ARG A 448 5.66 -11.54 29.10
C ARG A 448 4.95 -12.15 27.89
N VAL A 449 3.66 -12.44 27.96
CA VAL A 449 2.87 -12.95 26.83
C VAL A 449 2.23 -11.78 26.11
N LEU A 450 2.63 -11.57 24.85
CA LEU A 450 2.01 -10.62 23.96
C LEU A 450 1.20 -11.36 22.91
N ASN A 451 -0.10 -11.09 22.88
CA ASN A 451 -0.97 -11.61 21.83
C ASN A 451 -0.81 -10.77 20.58
N TYR A 452 -0.18 -11.33 19.56
CA TYR A 452 -0.01 -10.65 18.28
C TYR A 452 -1.23 -10.89 17.36
N PRO A 453 -1.77 -9.83 16.74
CA PRO A 453 -2.83 -9.95 15.74
C PRO A 453 -2.29 -10.50 14.40
N ARG A 454 -3.19 -10.77 13.45
CA ARG A 454 -2.83 -11.33 12.15
C ARG A 454 -3.52 -10.59 11.01
N CYS A 455 -2.80 -10.39 9.92
CA CYS A 455 -3.35 -9.83 8.69
C CYS A 455 -3.23 -10.83 7.53
N ILE A 456 -4.25 -10.81 6.67
CA ILE A 456 -4.43 -11.68 5.50
C ILE A 456 -4.59 -10.83 4.23
N THR A 457 -4.52 -11.43 3.05
CA THR A 457 -4.69 -10.73 1.77
C THR A 457 -6.13 -10.25 1.56
N ALA A 458 -6.31 -9.08 0.95
CA ALA A 458 -7.60 -8.39 0.83
C ALA A 458 -8.62 -9.01 -0.15
N THR A 459 -8.37 -10.18 -0.75
CA THR A 459 -9.21 -10.80 -1.80
C THR A 459 -9.12 -12.33 -1.74
N SER A 460 -9.53 -12.94 -0.63
CA SER A 460 -9.57 -14.40 -0.51
C SER A 460 -10.97 -14.91 -0.15
N CYS A 461 -11.44 -15.93 -0.86
CA CYS A 461 -12.62 -16.70 -0.49
C CYS A 461 -12.23 -17.74 0.56
N ARG A 462 -13.06 -17.84 1.61
CA ARG A 462 -12.92 -18.87 2.64
C ARG A 462 -13.88 -20.02 2.35
N LEU A 463 -13.40 -21.24 2.49
CA LEU A 463 -14.27 -22.43 2.44
C LEU A 463 -15.30 -22.40 3.58
N ASP A 464 -16.56 -22.53 3.22
CA ASP A 464 -17.67 -22.72 4.14
C ASP A 464 -17.98 -24.21 4.25
N GLN A 465 -17.57 -24.81 5.37
CA GLN A 465 -17.76 -26.23 5.63
C GLN A 465 -19.25 -26.63 5.66
N ASN A 466 -20.15 -25.72 6.01
CA ASN A 466 -21.59 -25.99 5.99
C ASN A 466 -22.09 -26.14 4.54
N GLN A 467 -21.61 -25.29 3.62
CA GLN A 467 -21.97 -25.37 2.21
C GLN A 467 -21.45 -26.65 1.54
N ILE A 468 -20.24 -27.09 1.91
CA ILE A 468 -19.65 -28.37 1.47
C ILE A 468 -20.52 -29.55 1.93
N ASN A 469 -20.92 -29.53 3.21
CA ASN A 469 -21.71 -30.61 3.80
C ASN A 469 -23.13 -30.69 3.23
N ILE A 470 -23.84 -29.57 3.11
CA ILE A 470 -25.23 -29.52 2.63
C ILE A 470 -25.32 -29.93 1.14
N ARG A 471 -24.24 -29.76 0.37
CA ARG A 471 -24.19 -30.11 -1.07
C ARG A 471 -23.58 -31.48 -1.36
N ASN A 472 -23.31 -32.30 -0.34
CA ASN A 472 -22.70 -33.63 -0.44
C ASN A 472 -21.33 -33.63 -1.15
N LEU A 473 -20.51 -32.62 -0.85
CA LEU A 473 -19.16 -32.46 -1.39
C LEU A 473 -18.08 -32.82 -0.37
N GLU A 474 -16.89 -33.13 -0.87
CA GLU A 474 -15.62 -33.19 -0.15
C GLU A 474 -14.56 -32.42 -0.94
N LEU A 475 -13.54 -31.88 -0.27
CA LEU A 475 -12.46 -31.14 -0.93
C LEU A 475 -11.47 -32.11 -1.57
N ASP A 476 -11.08 -31.87 -2.82
CA ASP A 476 -10.02 -32.65 -3.47
C ASP A 476 -8.65 -32.19 -2.95
N LEU A 477 -8.17 -32.82 -1.87
CA LEU A 477 -6.87 -32.50 -1.24
C LEU A 477 -5.66 -32.84 -2.13
N ALA A 478 -5.84 -33.60 -3.22
CA ALA A 478 -4.77 -33.86 -4.17
C ALA A 478 -4.55 -32.68 -5.15
N ARG A 479 -5.56 -31.81 -5.30
CA ARG A 479 -5.56 -30.68 -6.24
C ARG A 479 -5.65 -29.31 -5.58
N ASN A 480 -5.96 -29.24 -4.29
CA ASN A 480 -6.08 -27.99 -3.56
C ASN A 480 -5.36 -28.01 -2.20
N SER A 481 -5.00 -26.84 -1.70
CA SER A 481 -4.56 -26.60 -0.32
C SER A 481 -5.75 -26.21 0.58
N GLU A 482 -5.76 -26.61 1.86
CA GLU A 482 -6.83 -26.25 2.80
C GLU A 482 -6.79 -24.75 3.15
N GLY A 483 -7.94 -24.06 3.01
CA GLY A 483 -8.21 -22.81 3.70
C GLY A 483 -8.79 -21.68 2.84
N TYR A 484 -7.96 -21.07 2.00
CA TYR A 484 -8.25 -19.80 1.33
C TYR A 484 -7.84 -19.83 -0.14
N TYR A 485 -8.66 -19.24 -0.99
CA TYR A 485 -8.45 -19.15 -2.43
C TYR A 485 -8.54 -17.71 -2.90
N GLY A 486 -7.63 -17.30 -3.79
CA GLY A 486 -7.60 -15.96 -4.37
C GLY A 486 -8.75 -15.72 -5.36
N ASP A 487 -9.07 -14.45 -5.59
CA ASP A 487 -10.03 -14.04 -6.62
C ASP A 487 -9.63 -14.58 -8.01
N GLY A 488 -10.56 -15.28 -8.67
CA GLY A 488 -10.35 -15.98 -9.94
C GLY A 488 -9.74 -17.39 -9.83
N GLU A 489 -9.47 -17.90 -8.62
CA GLU A 489 -8.98 -19.26 -8.44
C GLU A 489 -10.12 -20.30 -8.45
N ASP A 490 -9.83 -21.43 -9.10
CA ASP A 490 -10.69 -22.61 -9.14
C ASP A 490 -10.43 -23.50 -7.91
N VAL A 491 -11.51 -23.98 -7.29
CA VAL A 491 -11.51 -24.91 -6.16
C VAL A 491 -12.09 -26.24 -6.61
N HIS A 492 -11.29 -27.30 -6.56
CA HIS A 492 -11.73 -28.63 -6.99
C HIS A 492 -12.39 -29.41 -5.85
N PHE A 493 -13.62 -29.85 -6.06
CA PHE A 493 -14.34 -30.71 -5.13
C PHE A 493 -14.49 -32.13 -5.70
N VAL A 494 -14.84 -33.08 -4.83
CA VAL A 494 -15.32 -34.41 -5.19
C VAL A 494 -16.69 -34.63 -4.54
N CYS A 495 -17.57 -35.40 -5.18
CA CYS A 495 -18.82 -35.80 -4.52
C CYS A 495 -18.52 -36.85 -3.46
N LYS A 496 -19.25 -36.80 -2.34
CA LYS A 496 -19.23 -37.85 -1.32
C LYS A 496 -19.61 -39.20 -1.92
N GLU A 497 -19.13 -40.29 -1.32
CA GLU A 497 -19.45 -41.64 -1.75
C GLU A 497 -20.98 -41.85 -1.86
N GLY A 498 -21.43 -42.39 -3.01
CA GLY A 498 -22.86 -42.56 -3.31
C GLY A 498 -23.56 -41.36 -3.95
N PHE A 499 -22.84 -40.26 -4.22
CA PHE A 499 -23.35 -39.07 -4.90
C PHE A 499 -22.60 -38.76 -6.20
N ARG A 500 -23.26 -38.05 -7.14
CA ARG A 500 -22.68 -37.62 -8.43
C ARG A 500 -23.04 -36.18 -8.78
N SER A 501 -22.20 -35.54 -9.59
CA SER A 501 -22.48 -34.22 -10.16
C SER A 501 -23.60 -34.30 -11.21
N VAL A 502 -24.45 -33.27 -11.24
CA VAL A 502 -25.53 -33.11 -12.23
C VAL A 502 -24.98 -32.63 -13.57
N THR A 503 -24.02 -31.72 -13.55
CA THR A 503 -23.47 -31.04 -14.74
C THR A 503 -22.16 -31.65 -15.23
N GLY A 504 -21.57 -32.57 -14.46
CA GLY A 504 -20.25 -33.14 -14.72
C GLY A 504 -19.09 -32.25 -14.24
N SER A 505 -19.37 -31.00 -13.85
CA SER A 505 -18.40 -30.11 -13.19
C SER A 505 -18.49 -30.26 -11.67
N VAL A 506 -17.32 -30.31 -11.03
CA VAL A 506 -17.14 -30.29 -9.58
C VAL A 506 -16.15 -29.19 -9.17
N VAL A 507 -16.08 -28.11 -9.97
CA VAL A 507 -15.22 -26.96 -9.73
C VAL A 507 -16.07 -25.79 -9.22
N GLY A 508 -15.65 -25.18 -8.13
CA GLY A 508 -16.12 -23.88 -7.67
C GLY A 508 -15.12 -22.78 -8.03
N THR A 509 -15.59 -21.55 -8.16
CA THR A 509 -14.79 -20.37 -8.50
C THR A 509 -14.90 -19.34 -7.40
N CYS A 510 -13.77 -18.75 -7.00
CA CYS A 510 -13.74 -17.62 -6.09
C CYS A 510 -13.91 -16.31 -6.88
N GLU A 511 -14.96 -15.54 -6.60
CA GLU A 511 -15.19 -14.22 -7.20
C GLU A 511 -15.53 -13.19 -6.10
N ASN A 512 -14.72 -12.15 -5.94
CA ASN A 512 -14.95 -11.04 -5.02
C ASN A 512 -15.37 -11.47 -3.60
N THR A 513 -14.72 -12.50 -3.04
CA THR A 513 -14.98 -13.15 -1.72
C THR A 513 -16.12 -14.17 -1.67
N ASP A 514 -16.91 -14.30 -2.74
CA ASP A 514 -17.94 -15.33 -2.88
C ASP A 514 -17.37 -16.58 -3.57
N LEU A 515 -17.45 -17.73 -2.90
CA LEU A 515 -17.07 -19.02 -3.46
C LEU A 515 -18.31 -19.75 -3.96
N THR A 516 -18.31 -20.13 -5.24
CA THR A 516 -19.37 -20.98 -5.80
C THR A 516 -19.13 -22.45 -5.43
N TYR A 517 -20.21 -23.21 -5.22
CA TYR A 517 -20.13 -24.64 -4.90
C TYR A 517 -20.97 -25.48 -5.86
N PRO A 518 -20.41 -26.57 -6.41
CA PRO A 518 -21.17 -27.52 -7.23
C PRO A 518 -22.20 -28.29 -6.39
N THR A 519 -23.18 -28.93 -7.04
CA THR A 519 -24.23 -29.71 -6.34
C THR A 519 -24.13 -31.19 -6.71
N CYS A 520 -24.04 -32.06 -5.70
CA CYS A 520 -24.06 -33.51 -5.88
C CYS A 520 -25.40 -34.10 -5.43
N ILE A 521 -25.98 -34.96 -6.27
CA ILE A 521 -27.23 -35.68 -6.02
C ILE A 521 -26.94 -37.18 -5.85
N PRO A 522 -27.79 -37.95 -5.17
CA PRO A 522 -27.59 -39.39 -5.04
C PRO A 522 -27.44 -40.07 -6.41
N GLU A 523 -26.54 -41.06 -6.52
CA GLU A 523 -26.14 -41.62 -7.82
C GLU A 523 -27.31 -42.08 -8.69
N ARG A 524 -28.32 -42.72 -8.08
CA ARG A 524 -29.45 -43.32 -8.79
C ARG A 524 -30.62 -42.35 -9.04
N SER A 525 -30.50 -41.10 -8.59
CA SER A 525 -31.54 -40.08 -8.74
C SER A 525 -31.76 -39.67 -10.20
N CYS A 526 -33.02 -39.38 -10.52
CA CYS A 526 -33.47 -38.87 -11.81
C CYS A 526 -33.53 -37.35 -11.79
N VAL A 527 -32.90 -36.71 -12.77
CA VAL A 527 -32.97 -35.25 -12.96
C VAL A 527 -34.11 -34.94 -13.93
N LEU A 528 -34.86 -33.87 -13.67
CA LEU A 528 -35.90 -33.45 -14.59
C LEU A 528 -35.32 -32.77 -15.84
N ASP A 529 -35.71 -33.28 -16.99
CA ASP A 529 -35.56 -32.63 -18.28
C ASP A 529 -36.68 -31.59 -18.50
N HIS A 530 -36.31 -30.31 -18.39
CA HIS A 530 -37.22 -29.19 -18.64
C HIS A 530 -37.72 -29.14 -20.09
N SER A 531 -36.92 -29.60 -21.06
CA SER A 531 -37.34 -29.66 -22.47
C SER A 531 -38.42 -30.72 -22.70
N ALA A 532 -38.34 -31.84 -21.96
CA ALA A 532 -39.36 -32.87 -21.96
C ALA A 532 -40.68 -32.38 -21.34
N LEU A 533 -40.63 -31.60 -20.26
CA LEU A 533 -41.84 -31.00 -19.67
C LEU A 533 -42.57 -30.08 -20.65
N GLU A 534 -41.82 -29.23 -21.36
CA GLU A 534 -42.37 -28.30 -22.35
C GLU A 534 -42.97 -29.01 -23.57
N SER A 535 -42.25 -29.97 -24.15
CA SER A 535 -42.70 -30.74 -25.32
C SER A 535 -43.93 -31.61 -25.02
N LYS A 536 -44.15 -31.98 -23.75
CA LYS A 536 -45.27 -32.82 -23.29
C LYS A 536 -46.42 -32.03 -22.65
N LYS A 537 -46.34 -30.69 -22.68
CA LYS A 537 -47.34 -29.76 -22.11
C LYS A 537 -47.59 -29.99 -20.61
N LEU A 538 -46.53 -30.29 -19.85
CA LEU A 538 -46.55 -30.50 -18.41
C LEU A 538 -46.12 -29.23 -17.66
N GLN A 539 -46.68 -29.00 -16.48
CA GLN A 539 -46.26 -27.94 -15.56
C GLN A 539 -44.91 -28.27 -14.93
N GLN A 540 -44.18 -27.24 -14.50
CA GLN A 540 -42.97 -27.43 -13.71
C GLN A 540 -43.33 -28.06 -12.35
N THR A 541 -42.48 -28.97 -11.90
CA THR A 541 -42.60 -29.58 -10.58
C THR A 541 -41.67 -28.89 -9.58
N PRO A 542 -41.99 -28.90 -8.28
CA PRO A 542 -41.24 -28.14 -7.27
C PRO A 542 -39.86 -28.72 -6.93
N LYS A 543 -39.61 -30.01 -7.21
CA LYS A 543 -38.29 -30.64 -7.05
C LYS A 543 -37.59 -30.70 -8.42
N TYR A 544 -36.27 -30.49 -8.45
CA TYR A 544 -35.44 -30.58 -9.65
C TYR A 544 -34.90 -32.00 -9.93
N TYR A 545 -34.79 -32.83 -8.89
CA TYR A 545 -34.45 -34.25 -9.00
C TYR A 545 -35.31 -35.08 -8.04
N TYR A 546 -35.38 -36.39 -8.31
CA TYR A 546 -36.10 -37.37 -7.51
C TYR A 546 -35.21 -38.57 -7.23
N GLU A 547 -35.32 -39.13 -6.03
CA GLU A 547 -34.53 -40.29 -5.62
C GLU A 547 -35.02 -41.59 -6.29
N ASP A 548 -34.16 -42.61 -6.34
CA ASP A 548 -34.52 -43.91 -6.93
C ASP A 548 -35.67 -44.53 -6.16
N GLY A 549 -36.76 -44.79 -6.87
CA GLY A 549 -38.01 -45.29 -6.33
C GLY A 549 -39.01 -44.22 -5.87
N GLU A 550 -38.66 -42.94 -5.90
CA GLU A 550 -39.58 -41.84 -5.60
C GLU A 550 -40.60 -41.66 -6.73
N SER A 551 -41.87 -41.37 -6.38
CA SER A 551 -42.94 -41.16 -7.35
C SER A 551 -43.20 -39.67 -7.57
N VAL A 552 -43.33 -39.30 -8.84
CA VAL A 552 -43.55 -37.94 -9.34
C VAL A 552 -44.91 -37.88 -9.99
N THR A 553 -45.80 -37.02 -9.49
CA THR A 553 -47.10 -36.75 -10.13
C THR A 553 -47.00 -35.48 -10.93
N PHE A 554 -47.14 -35.60 -12.25
CA PHE A 554 -47.12 -34.46 -13.16
C PHE A 554 -48.52 -33.85 -13.34
N ILE A 555 -48.56 -32.56 -13.68
CA ILE A 555 -49.81 -31.82 -13.92
C ILE A 555 -49.77 -31.26 -15.34
N CYS A 556 -50.87 -31.34 -16.08
CA CYS A 556 -50.97 -30.74 -17.41
C CYS A 556 -51.01 -29.21 -17.33
N LYS A 557 -50.41 -28.53 -18.31
CA LYS A 557 -50.59 -27.07 -18.45
C LYS A 557 -52.07 -26.73 -18.67
N PRO A 558 -52.51 -25.53 -18.26
CA PRO A 558 -53.90 -25.10 -18.46
C PRO A 558 -54.33 -25.29 -19.93
N GLY A 559 -55.49 -25.92 -20.14
CA GLY A 559 -56.06 -26.19 -21.47
C GLY A 559 -55.70 -27.54 -22.10
N PHE A 560 -54.91 -28.39 -21.43
CA PHE A 560 -54.57 -29.73 -21.90
C PHE A 560 -55.04 -30.81 -20.89
N ASN A 561 -55.48 -31.96 -21.40
CA ASN A 561 -55.96 -33.06 -20.56
C ASN A 561 -54.94 -34.21 -20.50
N ALA A 562 -54.95 -34.95 -19.39
CA ALA A 562 -54.08 -36.11 -19.21
C ALA A 562 -54.47 -37.24 -20.19
N LEU A 563 -53.52 -37.69 -21.01
CA LEU A 563 -53.74 -38.81 -21.94
C LEU A 563 -53.36 -40.16 -21.32
N ASN A 564 -52.61 -40.17 -20.23
CA ASN A 564 -52.14 -41.37 -19.56
C ASN A 564 -51.91 -41.12 -18.05
N GLN A 565 -51.51 -42.17 -17.33
CA GLN A 565 -51.22 -42.06 -15.89
C GLN A 565 -50.16 -41.00 -15.62
N MET A 566 -50.54 -40.02 -14.80
CA MET A 566 -49.74 -38.82 -14.54
C MET A 566 -48.66 -39.02 -13.48
N THR A 567 -48.73 -40.11 -12.71
CA THR A 567 -47.70 -40.48 -11.73
C THR A 567 -46.68 -41.42 -12.36
N ARG A 568 -45.39 -41.09 -12.22
CA ARG A 568 -44.25 -41.88 -12.71
C ARG A 568 -43.24 -42.07 -11.61
N LYS A 569 -42.55 -43.20 -11.61
CA LYS A 569 -41.51 -43.52 -10.64
C LYS A 569 -40.14 -43.19 -11.25
N CYS A 570 -39.25 -42.61 -10.46
CA CYS A 570 -37.84 -42.55 -10.82
C CYS A 570 -37.24 -43.95 -10.68
N GLU A 571 -36.61 -44.47 -11.73
CA GLU A 571 -35.98 -45.78 -11.73
C GLU A 571 -34.57 -45.69 -12.32
N LYS A 572 -33.55 -45.88 -11.47
CA LYS A 572 -32.14 -45.99 -11.86
C LYS A 572 -31.71 -44.91 -12.87
N LYS A 573 -31.86 -43.63 -12.49
CA LYS A 573 -31.57 -42.41 -13.30
C LYS A 573 -32.56 -42.12 -14.43
N ARG A 574 -33.56 -42.95 -14.69
CA ARG A 574 -34.54 -42.76 -15.76
C ARG A 574 -35.90 -42.36 -15.20
N LEU A 575 -36.41 -41.20 -15.65
CA LEU A 575 -37.77 -40.75 -15.38
C LEU A 575 -38.51 -40.59 -16.70
N THR A 576 -39.63 -41.30 -16.85
CA THR A 576 -40.49 -41.18 -18.03
C THR A 576 -41.49 -40.05 -17.85
N TYR A 577 -41.86 -39.36 -18.94
CA TYR A 577 -42.79 -38.24 -18.91
C TYR A 577 -44.17 -38.64 -19.46
N PRO A 578 -45.28 -38.38 -18.75
CA PRO A 578 -46.63 -38.55 -19.28
C PRO A 578 -46.93 -37.54 -20.38
N ARG A 579 -48.06 -37.68 -21.07
CA ARG A 579 -48.47 -36.79 -22.17
C ARG A 579 -49.77 -36.09 -21.84
N CYS A 580 -49.82 -34.81 -22.12
CA CYS A 580 -51.06 -34.05 -22.14
C CYS A 580 -51.41 -33.68 -23.58
N GLY A 581 -52.70 -33.78 -23.92
CA GLY A 581 -53.25 -33.57 -25.26
C GLY A 581 -54.40 -32.60 -25.26
#